data_AF-T1BS89-F1
#
_entry.id   AF-T1BS89-F1
#
_cell.length_a   1.000
_cell.length_b   1.000
_cell.length_c   1.000
_cell.angle_alpha   90.00
_cell.angle_beta   90.00
_cell.angle_gamma   90.00
#
_symmetry.space_group_name_H-M   'P 1'
#
loop_
_entity.id
_entity.type
_entity.pdbx_description
1 polymer ?
#
loop_
_entity_poly.entity_id
_entity_poly.type
_entity_poly.pdbx_seq_one_letter_code
_entity_poly.pdbx_strand_id
1 'polypeptide(L)'
;MSRRFSTPTPLPGMLYNNPIAYHTDFLPDGIAALARSHPNLCAVKESTGDVRRIHALRTLLGESLALLVGIDDVLVESVQAGATGWV
;
A
#
# COMPACT_ATOMS: atom_id res chain seq x y z
N MET A 1 -18.14 -6.99 -14.82
CA MET A 1 -18.45 -6.31 -13.53
C MET A 1 -17.67 -5.00 -13.47
N SER A 2 -18.33 -3.84 -13.58
CA SER A 2 -17.63 -2.55 -13.49
C SER A 2 -17.21 -2.31 -12.04
N ARG A 3 -15.90 -2.35 -11.76
CA ARG A 3 -15.35 -1.91 -10.48
C ARG A 3 -15.53 -0.39 -10.39
N ARG A 4 -16.65 0.06 -9.84
CA ARG A 4 -16.80 1.47 -9.44
C ARG A 4 -16.05 1.65 -8.12
N PHE A 5 -14.87 2.24 -8.18
CA PHE A 5 -14.33 2.95 -7.02
C PHE A 5 -15.29 4.11 -6.69
N SER A 6 -15.31 4.54 -5.43
CA SER A 6 -16.24 5.53 -4.87
C SER A 6 -16.46 6.75 -5.76
N THR A 7 -17.55 7.49 -5.51
CA THR A 7 -17.70 8.86 -6.04
C THR A 7 -16.39 9.64 -5.87
N PRO A 8 -15.91 10.35 -6.91
CA PRO A 8 -14.65 11.08 -6.84
C PRO A 8 -14.65 12.00 -5.62
N THR A 9 -13.65 11.85 -4.77
CA THR A 9 -13.42 12.71 -3.61
C THR A 9 -12.09 13.43 -3.80
N PRO A 10 -11.98 14.71 -3.44
CA PRO A 10 -10.71 15.42 -3.47
C PRO A 10 -9.78 15.01 -2.31
N LEU A 11 -10.28 14.21 -1.36
CA LEU A 11 -9.49 13.79 -0.21
C LEU A 11 -8.42 12.77 -0.58
N PRO A 12 -7.22 12.85 0.05
CA PRO A 12 -6.20 11.84 -0.10
C PRO A 12 -6.69 10.50 0.46
N GLY A 13 -6.46 9.44 -0.29
CA GLY A 13 -6.82 8.07 0.04
C GLY A 13 -5.59 7.25 0.42
N MET A 14 -5.83 6.26 1.27
CA MET A 14 -4.87 5.22 1.61
C MET A 14 -5.46 3.85 1.27
N LEU A 15 -4.73 3.04 0.52
CA LEU A 15 -5.10 1.64 0.33
C LEU A 15 -4.66 0.85 1.56
N TYR A 16 -5.59 0.15 2.19
CA TYR A 16 -5.30 -0.74 3.30
C TYR A 16 -5.27 -2.19 2.81
N ASN A 17 -4.06 -2.73 2.59
CA ASN A 17 -3.87 -4.11 2.17
C ASN A 17 -3.65 -5.01 3.39
N ASN A 18 -4.65 -5.81 3.74
CA ASN A 18 -4.57 -6.76 4.85
C ASN A 18 -5.15 -8.12 4.45
N PRO A 19 -4.40 -8.93 3.68
CA PRO A 19 -4.88 -10.24 3.23
C PRO A 19 -5.08 -11.24 4.37
N ILE A 20 -4.43 -11.03 5.53
CA ILE A 20 -4.66 -11.84 6.73
C ILE A 20 -6.11 -11.70 7.20
N ALA A 21 -6.64 -10.48 7.24
CA ALA A 21 -8.00 -10.21 7.69
C ALA A 21 -9.05 -10.29 6.57
N TYR A 22 -8.71 -9.87 5.34
CA TYR A 22 -9.69 -9.66 4.26
C TYR A 22 -9.68 -10.78 3.21
N HIS A 23 -8.74 -11.72 3.28
CA HIS A 23 -8.55 -12.82 2.33
C HIS A 23 -8.40 -12.40 0.85
N THR A 24 -8.22 -11.09 0.60
CA THR A 24 -7.95 -10.51 -0.71
C THR A 24 -6.61 -9.82 -0.64
N ASP A 25 -5.72 -10.14 -1.58
CA ASP A 25 -4.36 -9.61 -1.63
C ASP A 25 -4.15 -8.70 -2.83
N PHE A 26 -3.77 -7.45 -2.57
CA PHE A 26 -3.29 -6.53 -3.59
C PHE A 26 -1.78 -6.69 -3.77
N LEU A 27 -1.39 -7.34 -4.87
CA LEU A 27 0.02 -7.50 -5.23
C LEU A 27 0.66 -6.15 -5.63
N PRO A 28 1.99 -5.99 -5.47
CA PRO A 28 2.69 -4.73 -5.76
C PRO A 28 2.40 -4.11 -7.13
N ASP A 29 2.37 -4.92 -8.20
CA ASP A 29 2.06 -4.43 -9.55
C ASP A 29 0.62 -3.90 -9.67
N GLY A 30 -0.32 -4.54 -8.96
CA GLY A 30 -1.71 -4.10 -8.89
C GLY A 30 -1.85 -2.78 -8.14
N ILE A 31 -1.12 -2.62 -7.04
CA ILE A 31 -1.04 -1.36 -6.28
C ILE A 31 -0.44 -0.26 -7.16
N ALA A 32 0.62 -0.56 -7.91
CA ALA A 32 1.23 0.41 -8.83
C ALA A 32 0.27 0.83 -9.95
N ALA A 33 -0.53 -0.09 -10.49
CA ALA A 33 -1.58 0.23 -11.45
C ALA A 33 -2.69 1.10 -10.85
N LEU A 34 -3.07 0.84 -9.59
CA LEU A 34 -4.03 1.68 -8.87
C LEU A 34 -3.50 3.10 -8.65
N ALA A 35 -2.26 3.25 -8.21
CA ALA A 35 -1.62 4.55 -8.01
C ALA A 35 -1.57 5.37 -9.30
N ARG A 36 -1.27 4.74 -10.45
CA ARG A 36 -1.28 5.41 -11.76
C ARG A 36 -2.67 5.87 -12.20
N SER A 37 -3.72 5.15 -11.79
CA SER A 37 -5.10 5.43 -12.22
C SER A 37 -5.86 6.35 -11.25
N HIS A 38 -5.40 6.49 -10.01
CA HIS A 38 -6.07 7.25 -8.95
C HIS A 38 -5.10 8.26 -8.34
N PRO A 39 -5.04 9.50 -8.87
CA PRO A 39 -4.10 10.52 -8.40
C PRO A 39 -4.27 10.91 -6.93
N ASN A 40 -5.43 10.64 -6.33
CA ASN A 40 -5.69 10.87 -4.92
C ASN A 40 -5.27 9.70 -4.02
N LEU A 41 -4.78 8.58 -4.56
CA LEU A 41 -4.15 7.53 -3.75
C LEU A 41 -2.75 8.00 -3.35
N CYS A 42 -2.56 8.30 -2.07
CA CYS A 42 -1.32 8.88 -1.56
C CYS A 42 -0.53 7.94 -0.66
N ALA A 43 -1.14 6.83 -0.22
CA ALA A 43 -0.53 5.92 0.73
C ALA A 43 -0.99 4.47 0.58
N VAL A 44 -0.17 3.55 1.08
CA VAL A 44 -0.53 2.15 1.33
C VAL A 44 -0.20 1.81 2.78
N LYS A 45 -1.15 1.21 3.49
CA LYS A 45 -0.90 0.43 4.71
C LYS A 45 -0.77 -1.03 4.32
N GLU A 46 0.45 -1.56 4.39
CA GLU A 46 0.80 -2.93 4.02
C GLU A 46 0.77 -3.81 5.29
N SER A 47 -0.12 -4.80 5.33
CA SER A 47 -0.35 -5.64 6.51
C SER A 47 -0.30 -7.14 6.17
N THR A 48 0.55 -7.53 5.22
CA THR A 48 0.85 -8.94 4.96
C THR A 48 1.80 -9.54 6.00
N GLY A 49 2.60 -8.71 6.67
CA GLY A 49 3.74 -9.16 7.49
C GLY A 49 4.96 -9.58 6.66
N ASP A 50 4.93 -9.41 5.33
CA ASP A 50 6.06 -9.72 4.45
C ASP A 50 6.82 -8.45 4.07
N VAL A 51 7.98 -8.23 4.70
CA VAL A 51 8.87 -7.08 4.46
C VAL A 51 9.23 -6.92 2.98
N ARG A 52 9.28 -8.02 2.21
CA ARG A 52 9.59 -7.98 0.77
C ARG A 52 8.53 -7.19 -0.01
N ARG A 53 7.29 -7.10 0.50
CA ARG A 53 6.22 -6.28 -0.09
C ARG A 53 6.53 -4.79 -0.02
N ILE A 54 7.03 -4.32 1.13
CA ILE A 54 7.45 -2.93 1.29
C ILE A 54 8.58 -2.61 0.31
N HIS A 55 9.60 -3.47 0.24
CA HIS A 55 10.71 -3.27 -0.70
C HIS A 55 10.24 -3.23 -2.15
N ALA A 56 9.44 -4.21 -2.58
CA ALA A 56 8.91 -4.27 -3.94
C ALA A 56 8.08 -3.03 -4.30
N LEU A 57 7.23 -2.56 -3.37
CA LEU A 57 6.48 -1.32 -3.55
C LEU A 57 7.40 -0.12 -3.69
N ARG A 58 8.41 0.02 -2.83
CA ARG A 58 9.40 1.10 -2.92
C ARG A 58 10.13 1.08 -4.27
N THR A 59 10.53 -0.08 -4.76
CA THR A 59 11.19 -0.24 -6.07
C THR A 59 10.28 0.18 -7.22
N LEU A 60 9.01 -0.20 -7.20
CA LEU A 60 8.07 0.08 -8.28
C LEU A 60 7.55 1.51 -8.29
N LEU A 61 7.42 2.13 -7.10
CA LEU A 61 6.70 3.39 -6.93
C LEU A 61 7.61 4.56 -6.56
N GLY A 62 8.87 4.31 -6.19
CA GLY A 62 9.74 5.34 -5.62
C GLY A 62 9.03 6.03 -4.46
N GLU A 63 9.08 7.37 -4.44
CA GLU A 63 8.44 8.21 -3.42
C GLU A 63 6.97 8.56 -3.72
N SER A 64 6.32 7.93 -4.70
CA SER A 64 4.96 8.33 -5.12
C SER A 64 3.85 7.99 -4.13
N LEU A 65 4.05 6.98 -3.27
CA LEU A 65 3.16 6.66 -2.15
C LEU A 65 3.92 6.66 -0.84
N ALA A 66 3.28 7.13 0.23
CA ALA A 66 3.71 6.79 1.59
C ALA A 66 3.48 5.30 1.84
N LEU A 67 4.51 4.59 2.29
CA LEU A 67 4.44 3.17 2.61
C LEU A 67 4.39 3.00 4.12
N LEU A 68 3.25 2.56 4.65
CA LEU A 68 3.04 2.38 6.07
C LEU A 68 3.00 0.89 6.41
N VAL A 69 3.68 0.51 7.48
CA VAL A 69 3.63 -0.83 8.03
C VAL A 69 2.35 -0.99 8.83
N GLY A 70 1.68 -2.13 8.71
CA GLY A 70 0.50 -2.46 9.50
C GLY A 70 0.58 -3.72 10.35
N ILE A 71 1.78 -4.29 10.47
CA ILE A 71 2.10 -5.39 11.39
C ILE A 71 3.33 -4.99 12.21
N ASP A 72 3.18 -5.00 13.53
CA ASP A 72 4.16 -4.44 14.46
C ASP A 72 5.47 -5.23 14.47
N ASP A 73 5.38 -6.56 14.35
CA ASP A 73 6.51 -7.50 14.42
C ASP A 73 7.57 -7.28 13.33
N VAL A 74 7.24 -6.56 12.25
CA VAL A 74 8.13 -6.32 11.11
C VAL A 74 8.43 -4.85 10.88
N LEU A 75 8.12 -3.97 11.84
CA LEU A 75 8.27 -2.53 11.70
C LEU A 75 9.72 -2.13 11.39
N VAL A 76 10.69 -2.63 12.15
CA VAL A 76 12.09 -2.20 12.06
C VAL A 76 12.67 -2.54 10.69
N GLU A 77 12.48 -3.78 10.25
CA GLU A 77 12.94 -4.29 8.96
C GLU A 77 12.20 -3.59 7.80
N SER A 78 10.91 -3.30 7.98
CA SER A 78 10.13 -2.59 6.97
C SER A 78 10.57 -1.14 6.78
N VAL A 79 10.97 -0.44 7.85
CA VAL A 79 11.58 0.90 7.73
C VAL A 79 12.87 0.81 6.92
N GLN A 80 13.72 -0.19 7.16
CA GLN A 80 14.93 -0.42 6.36
C GLN A 80 14.60 -0.75 4.89
N ALA A 81 13.48 -1.44 4.64
CA ALA A 81 13.01 -1.78 3.31
C ALA A 81 12.37 -0.58 2.56
N GLY A 82 12.17 0.56 3.22
CA GLY A 82 11.64 1.79 2.63
C GLY A 82 10.23 2.20 3.09
N ALA A 83 9.73 1.66 4.20
CA ALA A 83 8.54 2.20 4.84
C ALA A 83 8.81 3.59 5.44
N THR A 84 7.80 4.45 5.41
CA THR A 84 7.85 5.85 5.88
C THR A 84 6.94 6.10 7.09
N GLY A 85 6.27 5.06 7.61
CA GLY A 85 5.37 5.18 8.75
C GLY A 85 4.82 3.85 9.23
N TRP A 86 4.00 3.90 10.27
CA TRP A 86 3.38 2.76 10.93
C TRP A 86 2.00 3.16 11.47
N VAL A 87 1.01 2.28 11.27
CA VAL A 87 -0.39 2.45 11.70
C VAL A 87 -0.98 1.09 12.03
#